data_AF-A0A158BMX0-F1
#
_entry.id   AF-A0A158BMX0-F1
#
_cell.length_a   1.000
_cell.length_b   1.000
_cell.length_c   1.000
_cell.angle_alpha   90.00
_cell.angle_beta   90.00
_cell.angle_gamma   90.00
#
_symmetry.space_group_name_H-M   'P 1'
#
loop_
_entity.id
_entity.type
_entity.pdbx_description
1 polymer ?
#
loop_
_entity_poly.entity_id
_entity_poly.type
_entity_poly.pdbx_seq_one_letter_code
_entity_poly.pdbx_strand_id
1 'polypeptide(L)'
;MSQKDYSLFMLFALWRVIETEYVLIVQDDGWLIDINNWSDEFLKYDYVGAPVQLGRVDKPEGTYWMKDFSWYSEIGRPDTFVIPVLNGGFSLRSRRMLRALIDHPHIRMEIPPPQIDESGPIRMTWFHDAPNEDVQLTGVLRRQLEAVGMRFAPLEVASRFAFEQAAFGELGGDPRLVLGMHGTWRRLVSIDPPIVRYNEKRSYLADDHPFEPAVIRMLEERGYRLEFVPEST
;
A
#
# COMPACT_ATOMS: atom_id res chain seq x y z
N MET A 1 4.79 18.94 -2.83
CA MET A 1 5.74 18.23 -1.94
C MET A 1 6.34 17.09 -2.76
N SER A 2 7.66 16.86 -2.73
CA SER A 2 8.20 15.69 -3.41
C SER A 2 7.83 14.41 -2.65
N GLN A 3 7.89 13.24 -3.29
CA GLN A 3 7.65 11.96 -2.61
C GLN A 3 8.60 11.77 -1.41
N LYS A 4 9.86 12.20 -1.54
CA LYS A 4 10.84 12.13 -0.45
C LYS A 4 10.48 13.04 0.72
N ASP A 5 10.06 14.27 0.44
CA ASP A 5 9.62 15.20 1.49
C ASP A 5 8.38 14.66 2.20
N TYR A 6 7.46 14.04 1.45
CA TYR A 6 6.31 13.34 1.99
C TYR A 6 6.75 12.20 2.91
N SER A 7 7.63 11.31 2.47
CA SER A 7 8.11 10.20 3.30
C SER A 7 8.73 10.68 4.60
N LEU A 8 9.59 11.70 4.55
CA LEU A 8 10.21 12.28 5.75
C LEU A 8 9.19 12.94 6.67
N PHE A 9 8.20 13.64 6.12
CA PHE A 9 7.11 14.20 6.90
C PHE A 9 6.32 13.11 7.61
N MET A 10 5.96 12.03 6.91
CA MET A 10 5.23 10.90 7.47
C MET A 10 6.01 10.18 8.58
N LEU A 11 7.32 9.99 8.39
CA LEU A 11 8.19 9.27 9.34
C LEU A 11 8.51 10.09 10.60
N PHE A 12 8.68 11.41 10.49
CA PHE A 12 9.26 12.22 11.57
C PHE A 12 8.37 13.35 12.10
N ALA A 13 7.37 13.79 11.36
CA ALA A 13 6.65 15.02 11.66
C ALA A 13 5.12 14.89 11.74
N LEU A 14 4.50 13.90 11.10
CA LEU A 14 3.03 13.76 11.07
C LEU A 14 2.41 13.72 12.48
N TRP A 15 3.07 13.07 13.45
CA TRP A 15 2.59 13.00 14.84
C TRP A 15 2.38 14.38 15.50
N ARG A 16 3.04 15.44 14.98
CA ARG A 16 2.95 16.80 15.53
C ARG A 16 1.64 17.50 15.21
N VAL A 17 0.93 17.05 14.18
CA VAL A 17 -0.31 17.68 13.70
C VAL A 17 -1.54 16.79 13.89
N ILE A 18 -1.34 15.55 14.31
CA ILE A 18 -2.39 14.60 14.67
C ILE A 18 -2.41 14.50 16.20
N GLU A 19 -3.58 14.52 16.83
CA GLU A 19 -3.73 14.36 18.28
C GLU A 19 -4.53 13.10 18.66
N THR A 20 -5.26 12.52 17.71
CA THR A 20 -6.07 11.31 17.88
C THR A 20 -5.20 10.07 18.10
N GLU A 21 -5.81 9.02 18.67
CA GLU A 21 -5.16 7.72 18.87
C GLU A 21 -4.82 7.02 17.55
N TYR A 22 -5.60 7.29 16.51
CA TYR A 22 -5.45 6.73 15.17
C TYR A 22 -5.65 7.82 14.10
N VAL A 23 -5.00 7.64 12.95
CA VAL A 23 -5.22 8.44 11.74
C VAL A 23 -5.46 7.53 10.55
N LEU A 24 -6.50 7.84 9.76
CA LEU A 24 -6.69 7.29 8.42
C LEU A 24 -6.03 8.23 7.42
N ILE A 25 -5.03 7.73 6.70
CA ILE A 25 -4.32 8.41 5.65
C ILE A 25 -4.95 8.03 4.32
N VAL A 26 -5.26 9.02 3.51
CA VAL A 26 -5.85 8.87 2.18
C VAL A 26 -5.10 9.81 1.23
N GLN A 27 -4.31 9.26 0.32
CA GLN A 27 -3.66 9.96 -0.78
C GLN A 27 -4.66 10.29 -1.90
N ASP A 28 -4.22 11.10 -2.86
CA ASP A 28 -5.11 11.75 -3.81
C ASP A 28 -5.64 10.82 -4.92
N ASP A 29 -5.08 9.62 -4.98
CA ASP A 29 -5.43 8.44 -5.78
C ASP A 29 -5.97 7.27 -4.91
N GLY A 30 -6.35 7.55 -3.65
CA GLY A 30 -7.06 6.60 -2.78
C GLY A 30 -8.41 7.13 -2.33
N TRP A 31 -9.35 6.22 -2.03
CA TRP A 31 -10.64 6.58 -1.44
C TRP A 31 -11.33 5.40 -0.73
N LEU A 32 -12.33 5.74 0.08
CA LEU A 32 -13.21 4.79 0.76
C LEU A 32 -14.21 4.18 -0.23
N ILE A 33 -14.25 2.85 -0.33
CA ILE A 33 -15.19 2.13 -1.22
C ILE A 33 -16.52 1.87 -0.50
N ASP A 34 -16.46 1.34 0.72
CA ASP A 34 -17.65 0.97 1.49
C ASP A 34 -17.39 1.04 2.99
N ILE A 35 -18.07 1.97 3.67
CA ILE A 35 -17.97 2.12 5.12
C ILE A 35 -18.49 0.89 5.88
N ASN A 36 -19.39 0.10 5.29
CA ASN A 36 -19.93 -1.09 5.94
C ASN A 36 -18.89 -2.21 6.09
N ASN A 37 -17.77 -2.13 5.37
CA ASN A 37 -16.64 -3.05 5.52
C ASN A 37 -15.68 -2.61 6.65
N TRP A 38 -16.00 -1.54 7.40
CA TRP A 38 -15.23 -1.17 8.59
C TRP A 38 -15.32 -2.25 9.67
N SER A 39 -14.19 -2.50 10.33
CA SER A 39 -14.10 -3.38 11.49
C SER A 39 -13.21 -2.76 12.56
N ASP A 40 -13.67 -2.71 13.81
CA ASP A 40 -12.87 -2.25 14.96
C ASP A 40 -11.63 -3.13 15.19
N GLU A 41 -11.56 -4.30 14.55
CA GLU A 41 -10.35 -5.09 14.48
C GLU A 41 -9.15 -4.33 13.89
N PHE A 42 -9.38 -3.40 12.96
CA PHE A 42 -8.31 -2.57 12.40
C PHE A 42 -7.59 -1.75 13.48
N LEU A 43 -8.29 -1.39 14.56
CA LEU A 43 -7.74 -0.66 15.70
C LEU A 43 -6.93 -1.54 16.67
N LYS A 44 -6.76 -2.84 16.39
CA LYS A 44 -5.87 -3.72 17.18
C LYS A 44 -4.40 -3.66 16.74
N TYR A 45 -4.13 -2.96 15.64
CA TYR A 45 -2.82 -2.84 15.02
C TYR A 45 -2.36 -1.39 15.02
N ASP A 46 -1.06 -1.15 14.92
CA ASP A 46 -0.46 0.17 14.79
C ASP A 46 -0.30 0.61 13.34
N TYR A 47 -0.35 -0.32 12.39
CA TYR A 47 -0.34 -0.06 10.96
C TYR A 47 -1.23 -1.06 10.22
N VAL A 48 -2.17 -0.55 9.43
CA VAL A 48 -2.99 -1.30 8.48
C VAL A 48 -2.91 -0.59 7.14
N GLY A 49 -2.63 -1.31 6.07
CA GLY A 49 -2.57 -0.79 4.71
C GLY A 49 -2.72 -1.93 3.72
N ALA A 50 -3.01 -1.60 2.45
CA ALA A 50 -3.17 -2.61 1.41
C ALA A 50 -1.86 -3.40 1.18
N PRO A 51 -1.88 -4.73 1.04
CA PRO A 51 -0.71 -5.46 0.58
C PRO A 51 -0.30 -5.01 -0.83
N VAL A 52 0.99 -4.81 -1.07
CA VAL A 52 1.51 -4.41 -2.37
C VAL A 52 2.35 -5.52 -3.03
N GLN A 53 2.71 -5.32 -4.29
CA GLN A 53 3.50 -6.27 -5.07
C GLN A 53 4.88 -6.58 -4.48
N LEU A 54 5.37 -5.72 -3.58
CA LEU A 54 6.67 -5.84 -2.94
C LEU A 54 6.57 -6.59 -1.61
N GLY A 55 7.49 -7.54 -1.38
CA GLY A 55 7.63 -8.22 -0.11
C GLY A 55 9.10 -8.53 0.19
N ARG A 56 9.45 -8.46 1.47
CA ARG A 56 10.74 -8.94 1.99
C ARG A 56 10.58 -10.39 2.43
N VAL A 57 11.54 -11.24 2.09
CA VAL A 57 11.58 -12.65 2.46
C VAL A 57 12.93 -12.94 3.12
N ASP A 58 12.91 -13.22 4.41
CA ASP A 58 14.08 -13.65 5.17
C ASP A 58 14.16 -15.18 5.15
N LYS A 59 15.32 -15.72 4.76
CA LYS A 59 15.66 -17.15 4.76
C LYS A 59 16.99 -17.37 5.48
N PRO A 60 17.37 -18.61 5.82
CA PRO A 60 18.67 -18.89 6.44
C PRO A 60 19.86 -18.40 5.59
N GLU A 61 19.72 -18.42 4.26
CA GLU A 61 20.76 -18.01 3.32
C GLU A 61 20.89 -16.49 3.18
N GLY A 62 19.86 -15.72 3.57
CA GLY A 62 19.86 -14.27 3.49
C GLY A 62 18.48 -13.63 3.38
N THR A 63 18.49 -12.31 3.21
CA THR A 63 17.29 -11.50 2.98
C THR A 63 17.13 -11.22 1.49
N TYR A 64 15.92 -11.47 0.99
CA TYR A 64 15.53 -11.26 -0.39
C TYR A 64 14.35 -10.29 -0.46
N TRP A 65 14.26 -9.56 -1.56
CA TRP A 65 13.11 -8.72 -1.86
C TRP A 65 12.50 -9.18 -3.18
N MET A 66 11.20 -9.40 -3.16
CA MET A 66 10.44 -10.04 -4.22
C MET A 66 9.34 -9.10 -4.69
N LYS A 67 9.10 -9.05 -6.01
CA LYS A 67 8.10 -8.20 -6.67
C LYS A 67 6.98 -9.06 -7.28
N ASP A 68 6.00 -8.42 -7.88
CA ASP A 68 4.92 -9.07 -8.65
C ASP A 68 4.21 -10.17 -7.86
N PHE A 69 4.04 -9.96 -6.54
CA PHE A 69 3.43 -10.92 -5.61
C PHE A 69 4.14 -12.28 -5.50
N SER A 70 5.33 -12.46 -6.10
CA SER A 70 6.07 -13.72 -6.03
C SER A 70 6.43 -14.14 -4.59
N TRP A 71 6.50 -13.19 -3.64
CA TRP A 71 6.66 -13.46 -2.21
C TRP A 71 5.51 -14.27 -1.61
N TYR A 72 4.31 -14.23 -2.19
CA TYR A 72 3.14 -14.94 -1.67
C TYR A 72 3.36 -16.46 -1.70
N SER A 73 4.06 -16.95 -2.72
CA SER A 73 4.40 -18.38 -2.89
C SER A 73 5.43 -18.91 -1.86
N GLU A 74 6.06 -18.01 -1.10
CA GLU A 74 7.02 -18.34 -0.05
C GLU A 74 6.35 -18.45 1.33
N ILE A 75 5.09 -18.04 1.48
CA ILE A 75 4.34 -18.15 2.73
C ILE A 75 4.19 -19.62 3.12
N GLY A 76 4.47 -19.95 4.38
CA GLY A 76 4.34 -21.30 4.93
C GLY A 76 5.50 -22.25 4.59
N ARG A 77 6.51 -21.79 3.84
CA ARG A 77 7.73 -22.58 3.62
C ARG A 77 8.55 -22.67 4.92
N PRO A 78 9.23 -23.81 5.19
CA PRO A 78 10.10 -23.95 6.35
C PRO A 78 11.17 -22.86 6.41
N ASP A 79 11.48 -22.40 7.63
CA ASP A 79 12.53 -21.41 7.93
C ASP A 79 12.45 -20.10 7.11
N THR A 80 11.28 -19.79 6.56
CA THR A 80 11.05 -18.64 5.69
C THR A 80 10.13 -17.65 6.39
N PHE A 81 10.57 -16.40 6.50
CA PHE A 81 9.80 -15.32 7.07
C PHE A 81 9.42 -14.31 6.00
N VAL A 82 8.13 -14.27 5.64
CA VAL A 82 7.60 -13.35 4.63
C VAL A 82 7.04 -12.11 5.32
N ILE A 83 7.50 -10.95 4.86
CA ILE A 83 7.11 -9.62 5.32
C ILE A 83 6.57 -8.85 4.11
N PRO A 84 5.25 -8.89 3.86
CA PRO A 84 4.63 -8.09 2.81
C PRO A 84 4.80 -6.60 3.13
N VAL A 85 5.16 -5.81 2.13
CA VAL A 85 5.07 -4.35 2.25
C VAL A 85 3.59 -3.96 2.15
N LEU A 86 3.17 -3.07 3.04
CA LEU A 86 1.80 -2.55 3.08
C LEU A 86 1.83 -1.10 2.65
N ASN A 87 0.94 -0.72 1.72
CA ASN A 87 0.81 0.62 1.15
C ASN A 87 0.66 1.70 2.25
N GLY A 88 1.26 2.86 2.00
CA GLY A 88 1.16 4.04 2.86
C GLY A 88 0.06 5.03 2.53
N GLY A 89 -0.43 5.02 1.28
CA GLY A 89 -1.35 6.00 0.74
C GLY A 89 -2.83 5.82 1.10
N PHE A 90 -3.30 4.58 1.30
CA PHE A 90 -4.55 4.30 2.01
C PHE A 90 -4.23 3.42 3.22
N SER A 91 -3.99 4.04 4.37
CA SER A 91 -3.50 3.35 5.57
C SER A 91 -4.08 3.89 6.87
N LEU A 92 -4.34 3.01 7.83
CA LEU A 92 -4.67 3.36 9.21
C LEU A 92 -3.42 3.21 10.08
N ARG A 93 -3.03 4.27 10.79
CA ARG A 93 -1.84 4.25 11.65
C ARG A 93 -2.19 4.71 13.05
N SER A 94 -1.69 4.02 14.08
CA SER A 94 -1.82 4.48 15.46
C SER A 94 -0.88 5.66 15.73
N ARG A 95 -1.21 6.48 16.72
CA ARG A 95 -0.32 7.53 17.23
C ARG A 95 1.04 6.99 17.65
N ARG A 96 1.06 5.77 18.19
CA ARG A 96 2.28 5.07 18.57
C ARG A 96 3.16 4.78 17.36
N MET A 97 2.58 4.34 16.23
CA MET A 97 3.31 4.20 14.96
C MET A 97 3.88 5.52 14.47
N LEU A 98 3.09 6.61 14.50
CA LEU A 98 3.55 7.93 14.04
C LEU A 98 4.75 8.47 14.83
N ARG A 99 4.93 8.01 16.06
CA ARG A 99 6.04 8.40 16.94
C ARG A 99 7.14 7.35 17.02
N ALA A 100 7.02 6.21 16.33
CA ALA A 100 7.88 5.07 16.58
C ALA A 100 9.37 5.40 16.44
N LEU A 101 9.77 6.17 15.43
CA LEU A 101 11.18 6.58 15.24
C LEU A 101 11.65 7.70 16.18
N ILE A 102 10.71 8.38 16.85
CA ILE A 102 10.99 9.43 17.84
C ILE A 102 11.17 8.81 19.23
N ASP A 103 10.25 7.91 19.59
CA ASP A 103 10.25 7.25 20.89
C ASP A 103 11.28 6.10 20.95
N HIS A 104 11.71 5.59 19.79
CA HIS A 104 12.76 4.57 19.65
C HIS A 104 13.91 5.05 18.73
N PRO A 105 14.75 6.00 19.17
CA PRO A 105 15.78 6.63 18.33
C PRO A 105 16.96 5.71 17.90
N HIS A 106 16.99 4.48 18.42
CA HIS A 106 17.91 3.44 17.98
C HIS A 106 17.46 2.78 16.67
N ILE A 107 16.16 2.83 16.35
CA ILE A 107 15.61 2.42 15.06
C ILE A 107 15.76 3.61 14.11
N ARG A 108 16.53 3.44 13.03
CA ARG A 108 16.87 4.52 12.12
C ARG A 108 16.47 4.16 10.71
N MET A 109 15.98 5.15 9.96
CA MET A 109 15.74 5.02 8.53
C MET A 109 17.03 4.52 7.84
N GLU A 110 16.89 3.49 7.02
CA GLU A 110 18.02 2.88 6.29
C GLU A 110 17.90 3.22 4.81
N ILE A 111 18.81 4.06 4.30
CA ILE A 111 18.86 4.46 2.89
C ILE A 111 20.10 3.83 2.25
N PRO A 112 19.95 2.81 1.38
CA PRO A 112 21.08 2.27 0.64
C PRO A 112 21.57 3.27 -0.42
N PRO A 113 22.80 3.10 -0.94
CA PRO A 113 23.27 3.86 -2.10
C PRO A 113 22.29 3.71 -3.28
N PRO A 114 22.01 4.80 -4.02
CA PRO A 114 21.19 4.70 -5.22
C PRO A 114 21.91 3.93 -6.31
N GLN A 115 21.13 3.28 -7.17
CA GLN A 115 21.56 2.76 -8.45
C GLN A 115 21.54 3.88 -9.49
N ILE A 116 22.46 3.81 -10.45
CA ILE A 116 22.53 4.74 -11.58
C ILE A 116 22.07 3.97 -12.81
N ASP A 117 21.04 4.48 -13.48
CA ASP A 117 20.64 3.99 -14.80
C ASP A 117 21.59 4.55 -15.87
N GLU A 118 22.37 3.67 -16.49
CA GLU A 118 23.34 4.03 -17.54
C GLU A 118 22.71 4.05 -18.94
N SER A 119 21.45 3.63 -19.10
CA SER A 119 20.77 3.45 -20.40
C SER A 119 20.03 4.68 -20.91
N GLY A 120 20.01 5.79 -20.15
CA GLY A 120 19.28 7.01 -20.48
C GLY A 120 19.83 8.26 -19.80
N PRO A 121 19.01 9.34 -19.67
CA PRO A 121 19.37 10.49 -18.86
C PRO A 121 19.75 10.04 -17.44
N ILE A 122 20.79 10.65 -16.85
CA ILE A 122 21.27 10.28 -15.52
C ILE A 122 20.10 10.36 -14.53
N ARG A 123 19.69 9.19 -14.03
CA ARG A 123 18.65 9.02 -13.01
C ARG A 123 19.20 8.16 -11.89
N MET A 124 18.93 8.60 -10.67
CA MET A 124 19.24 7.86 -9.45
C MET A 124 17.95 7.22 -8.95
N THR A 125 17.95 5.90 -8.86
CA THR A 125 16.83 5.12 -8.34
C THR A 125 17.30 4.34 -7.12
N TRP A 126 16.38 4.04 -6.22
CA TRP A 126 16.66 3.13 -5.11
C TRP A 126 15.99 1.81 -5.40
N PHE A 127 16.71 0.74 -5.13
CA PHE A 127 16.12 -0.59 -5.18
C PHE A 127 14.89 -0.64 -4.27
N HIS A 128 13.75 -1.09 -4.81
CA HIS A 128 12.46 -1.20 -4.11
C HIS A 128 11.91 0.10 -3.51
N ASP A 129 12.28 1.25 -4.08
CA ASP A 129 11.85 2.55 -3.58
C ASP A 129 12.12 2.70 -2.07
N ALA A 130 13.28 2.20 -1.63
CA ALA A 130 13.69 2.17 -0.23
C ALA A 130 13.42 3.47 0.57
N PRO A 131 13.50 4.69 -0.01
CA PRO A 131 13.15 5.92 0.71
C PRO A 131 11.67 6.11 1.06
N ASN A 132 10.75 5.33 0.50
CA ASN A 132 9.31 5.45 0.78
C ASN A 132 9.01 5.07 2.24
N GLU A 133 8.12 5.83 2.89
CA GLU A 133 7.83 5.64 4.31
C GLU A 133 7.19 4.28 4.60
N ASP A 134 6.37 3.79 3.69
CA ASP A 134 5.67 2.53 3.82
C ASP A 134 6.63 1.34 3.65
N VAL A 135 7.56 1.41 2.70
CA VAL A 135 8.68 0.47 2.55
C VAL A 135 9.55 0.46 3.80
N GLN A 136 9.88 1.65 4.34
CA GLN A 136 10.64 1.76 5.59
C GLN A 136 9.92 1.12 6.76
N LEU A 137 8.68 1.52 7.05
CA LEU A 137 7.95 1.06 8.24
C LEU A 137 7.54 -0.41 8.13
N THR A 138 7.07 -0.85 6.97
CA THR A 138 6.41 -2.15 6.83
C THR A 138 7.30 -3.25 6.30
N GLY A 139 8.45 -2.90 5.69
CA GLY A 139 9.44 -3.86 5.19
C GLY A 139 10.80 -3.76 5.89
N VAL A 140 11.50 -2.62 5.74
CA VAL A 140 12.90 -2.46 6.17
C VAL A 140 13.03 -2.53 7.70
N LEU A 141 12.27 -1.68 8.40
CA LEU A 141 12.34 -1.50 9.85
C LEU A 141 11.36 -2.40 10.60
N ARG A 142 10.57 -3.19 9.87
CA ARG A 142 9.44 -3.97 10.39
C ARG A 142 9.80 -4.81 11.62
N ARG A 143 10.89 -5.58 11.53
CA ARG A 143 11.34 -6.45 12.63
C ARG A 143 11.80 -5.66 13.86
N GLN A 144 12.46 -4.52 13.65
CA GLN A 144 12.91 -3.64 14.73
C GLN A 144 11.69 -3.00 15.43
N LEU A 145 10.69 -2.59 14.66
CA LEU A 145 9.44 -2.01 15.15
C LEU A 145 8.60 -3.06 15.92
N GLU A 146 8.50 -4.29 15.42
CA GLU A 146 7.85 -5.40 16.12
C GLU A 146 8.56 -5.76 17.43
N ALA A 147 9.90 -5.70 17.46
CA ALA A 147 10.69 -5.95 18.66
C ALA A 147 10.44 -4.93 19.79
N VAL A 148 10.04 -3.70 19.45
CA VAL A 148 9.58 -2.69 20.43
C VAL A 148 8.06 -2.70 20.64
N GLY A 149 7.39 -3.73 20.15
CA GLY A 149 5.98 -4.02 20.41
C GLY A 149 4.98 -3.36 19.46
N MET A 150 5.42 -2.80 18.33
CA MET A 150 4.50 -2.38 17.26
C MET A 150 3.83 -3.60 16.64
N ARG A 151 2.54 -3.47 16.34
CA ARG A 151 1.74 -4.50 15.68
C ARG A 151 1.37 -4.00 14.31
N PHE A 152 1.44 -4.83 13.28
CA PHE A 152 0.86 -4.48 12.00
C PHE A 152 -0.11 -5.57 11.59
N ALA A 153 -1.09 -5.19 10.78
CA ALA A 153 -2.12 -6.10 10.33
C ALA A 153 -1.51 -7.33 9.63
N PRO A 154 -1.94 -8.55 9.98
CA PRO A 154 -1.64 -9.73 9.17
C PRO A 154 -2.31 -9.61 7.80
N LEU A 155 -1.85 -10.40 6.85
CA LEU A 155 -2.28 -10.33 5.46
C LEU A 155 -3.81 -10.40 5.31
N GLU A 156 -4.48 -11.27 6.05
CA GLU A 156 -5.95 -11.39 6.03
C GLU A 156 -6.67 -10.08 6.43
N VAL A 157 -6.18 -9.39 7.46
CA VAL A 157 -6.75 -8.11 7.90
C VAL A 157 -6.43 -7.01 6.90
N ALA A 158 -5.19 -6.97 6.42
CA ALA A 158 -4.76 -6.01 5.40
C ALA A 158 -5.58 -6.13 4.11
N SER A 159 -5.86 -7.35 3.66
CA SER A 159 -6.66 -7.64 2.46
C SER A 159 -8.14 -7.28 2.59
N ARG A 160 -8.69 -7.14 3.81
CA ARG A 160 -10.04 -6.58 4.04
C ARG A 160 -10.04 -5.06 4.21
N PHE A 161 -8.89 -4.48 4.54
CA PHE A 161 -8.77 -3.04 4.72
C PHE A 161 -8.74 -2.32 3.37
N ALA A 162 -7.81 -2.68 2.50
CA ALA A 162 -7.72 -2.06 1.19
C ALA A 162 -6.95 -2.92 0.19
N PHE A 163 -7.03 -2.55 -1.08
CA PHE A 163 -6.17 -3.07 -2.12
C PHE A 163 -5.37 -1.95 -2.80
N GLU A 164 -4.21 -2.31 -3.34
CA GLU A 164 -3.38 -1.47 -4.22
C GLU A 164 -3.67 -1.83 -5.68
N GLN A 165 -4.08 -0.88 -6.52
CA GLN A 165 -4.45 -1.14 -7.93
C GLN A 165 -5.50 -2.27 -8.06
N ALA A 166 -5.20 -3.38 -8.74
CA ALA A 166 -6.03 -4.59 -8.77
C ALA A 166 -5.38 -5.78 -8.05
N ALA A 167 -4.42 -5.50 -7.18
CA ALA A 167 -3.53 -6.51 -6.60
C ALA A 167 -4.21 -7.51 -5.64
N PHE A 168 -5.42 -7.22 -5.18
CA PHE A 168 -6.20 -8.19 -4.39
C PHE A 168 -6.43 -9.51 -5.15
N GLY A 169 -6.46 -9.48 -6.49
CA GLY A 169 -6.71 -10.64 -7.31
C GLY A 169 -5.60 -11.70 -7.24
N GLU A 170 -4.34 -11.27 -7.12
CA GLU A 170 -3.18 -12.15 -6.91
C GLU A 170 -3.25 -12.89 -5.57
N LEU A 171 -3.93 -12.28 -4.59
CA LEU A 171 -4.10 -12.81 -3.24
C LEU A 171 -5.41 -13.58 -3.07
N GLY A 172 -6.20 -13.76 -4.14
CA GLY A 172 -7.51 -14.41 -4.10
C GLY A 172 -8.59 -13.61 -3.34
N GLY A 173 -8.38 -12.30 -3.18
CA GLY A 173 -9.32 -11.40 -2.51
C GLY A 173 -10.55 -11.07 -3.35
N ASP A 174 -11.58 -10.52 -2.69
CA ASP A 174 -12.81 -10.04 -3.32
C ASP A 174 -12.90 -8.52 -3.14
N PRO A 175 -12.91 -7.71 -4.21
CA PRO A 175 -12.87 -6.26 -4.11
C PRO A 175 -14.18 -5.69 -3.53
N ARG A 176 -15.23 -6.50 -3.39
CA ARG A 176 -16.47 -6.08 -2.74
C ARG A 176 -16.33 -6.04 -1.21
N LEU A 177 -15.37 -6.75 -0.65
CA LEU A 177 -15.19 -6.93 0.80
C LEU A 177 -14.16 -5.97 1.41
N VAL A 178 -13.60 -5.04 0.62
CA VAL A 178 -12.61 -4.09 1.11
C VAL A 178 -13.25 -2.78 1.61
N LEU A 179 -12.65 -2.17 2.62
CA LEU A 179 -13.05 -0.85 3.12
C LEU A 179 -12.70 0.26 2.11
N GLY A 180 -11.50 0.25 1.55
CA GLY A 180 -11.05 1.27 0.61
C GLY A 180 -10.03 0.78 -0.40
N MET A 181 -9.43 1.72 -1.10
CA MET A 181 -8.40 1.42 -2.09
C MET A 181 -7.39 2.54 -2.26
N HIS A 182 -6.28 2.17 -2.88
CA HIS A 182 -5.25 3.07 -3.37
C HIS A 182 -4.82 2.63 -4.77
N GLY A 183 -4.62 3.56 -5.71
CA GLY A 183 -4.03 3.22 -6.99
C GLY A 183 -4.21 4.29 -8.06
N THR A 184 -3.19 4.43 -8.89
CA THR A 184 -3.06 5.46 -9.93
C THR A 184 -3.86 5.19 -11.22
N TRP A 185 -4.41 3.99 -11.44
CA TRP A 185 -5.15 3.72 -12.68
C TRP A 185 -6.49 4.47 -12.79
N ARG A 186 -7.01 4.92 -11.65
CA ARG A 186 -8.36 5.49 -11.54
C ARG A 186 -8.44 6.47 -10.38
N ARG A 187 -9.36 7.42 -10.47
CA ARG A 187 -9.56 8.46 -9.46
C ARG A 187 -11.04 8.73 -9.21
N LEU A 188 -11.41 8.93 -7.95
CA LEU A 188 -12.71 9.47 -7.58
C LEU A 188 -12.76 10.98 -7.92
N VAL A 189 -13.59 11.36 -8.87
CA VAL A 189 -13.69 12.75 -9.36
C VAL A 189 -14.99 13.46 -8.94
N SER A 190 -15.97 12.70 -8.45
CA SER A 190 -17.19 13.23 -7.82
C SER A 190 -17.69 12.22 -6.77
N ILE A 191 -18.22 12.72 -5.65
CA ILE A 191 -18.79 11.90 -4.57
C ILE A 191 -20.32 11.77 -4.72
N ASP A 192 -20.98 12.84 -5.17
CA ASP A 192 -22.44 12.87 -5.36
C ASP A 192 -22.80 13.61 -6.66
N PRO A 193 -23.14 12.87 -7.75
CA PRO A 193 -23.13 11.41 -7.85
C PRO A 193 -21.69 10.86 -7.84
N PRO A 194 -21.48 9.59 -7.45
CA PRO A 194 -20.14 8.98 -7.43
C PRO A 194 -19.64 8.76 -8.86
N ILE A 195 -18.54 9.41 -9.23
CA ILE A 195 -17.90 9.28 -10.55
C ILE A 195 -16.43 8.88 -10.37
N VAL A 196 -16.03 7.79 -11.02
CA VAL A 196 -14.64 7.35 -11.10
C VAL A 196 -14.14 7.51 -12.53
N ARG A 197 -13.01 8.21 -12.68
CA ARG A 197 -12.33 8.36 -13.97
C ARG A 197 -11.11 7.46 -14.03
N TYR A 198 -11.04 6.65 -15.06
CA TYR A 198 -9.90 5.83 -15.44
C TYR A 198 -8.94 6.63 -16.32
N ASN A 199 -7.64 6.40 -16.10
CA ASN A 199 -6.56 6.99 -16.89
C ASN A 199 -6.27 6.20 -18.18
N GLU A 200 -6.98 5.11 -18.41
CA GLU A 200 -6.78 4.19 -19.53
C GLU A 200 -8.10 3.84 -20.23
N LYS A 201 -7.97 3.18 -21.39
CA LYS A 201 -9.10 2.67 -22.18
C LYS A 201 -9.70 1.43 -21.53
N ARG A 202 -11.00 1.22 -21.71
CA ARG A 202 -11.68 0.05 -21.14
C ARG A 202 -11.18 -1.26 -21.78
N SER A 203 -10.90 -1.23 -23.09
CA SER A 203 -10.30 -2.36 -23.83
C SER A 203 -8.95 -2.79 -23.24
N TYR A 204 -8.03 -1.84 -23.06
CA TYR A 204 -6.70 -2.08 -22.49
C TYR A 204 -6.78 -2.72 -21.09
N LEU A 205 -7.66 -2.22 -20.22
CA LEU A 205 -7.84 -2.78 -18.89
C LEU A 205 -8.44 -4.19 -18.91
N ALA A 206 -9.23 -4.54 -19.92
CA ALA A 206 -9.79 -5.88 -20.06
C ALA A 206 -8.78 -6.89 -20.59
N ASP A 207 -7.90 -6.46 -21.50
CA ASP A 207 -6.97 -7.34 -22.22
C ASP A 207 -5.66 -7.56 -21.44
N ASP A 208 -5.11 -6.51 -20.83
CA ASP A 208 -3.76 -6.53 -20.24
C ASP A 208 -3.76 -6.60 -18.70
N HIS A 209 -4.90 -6.38 -18.04
CA HIS A 209 -4.99 -6.28 -16.58
C HIS A 209 -6.05 -7.23 -16.01
N PRO A 210 -5.74 -8.52 -15.77
CA PRO A 210 -6.73 -9.58 -15.55
C PRO A 210 -7.67 -9.35 -14.36
N PHE A 211 -7.26 -8.55 -13.37
CA PHE A 211 -8.05 -8.30 -12.16
C PHE A 211 -8.85 -6.99 -12.20
N GLU A 212 -8.51 -6.05 -13.09
CA GLU A 212 -9.21 -4.77 -13.17
C GLU A 212 -10.68 -4.90 -13.61
N PRO A 213 -11.06 -5.83 -14.52
CA PRO A 213 -12.47 -6.07 -14.84
C PRO A 213 -13.34 -6.40 -13.62
N ALA A 214 -12.79 -7.03 -12.58
CA ALA A 214 -13.52 -7.31 -11.35
C ALA A 214 -13.77 -6.02 -10.52
N VAL A 215 -12.81 -5.10 -10.52
CA VAL A 215 -12.97 -3.77 -9.90
C VAL A 215 -14.03 -2.96 -10.63
N ILE A 216 -13.97 -2.90 -11.96
CA ILE A 216 -14.92 -2.18 -12.80
C ILE A 216 -16.35 -2.64 -12.47
N ARG A 217 -16.58 -3.96 -12.46
CA ARG A 217 -17.89 -4.53 -12.10
C ARG A 217 -18.32 -4.15 -10.68
N MET A 218 -17.42 -4.26 -9.71
CA MET A 218 -17.69 -3.89 -8.32
C MET A 218 -18.09 -2.41 -8.19
N LEU A 219 -17.44 -1.50 -8.91
CA LEU A 219 -17.78 -0.07 -8.90
C LEU A 219 -19.14 0.17 -9.58
N GLU A 220 -19.41 -0.43 -10.74
CA GLU A 220 -20.70 -0.32 -11.43
C GLU A 220 -21.86 -0.84 -10.54
N GLU A 221 -21.69 -1.99 -9.90
CA GLU A 221 -22.66 -2.59 -8.95
C GLU A 221 -22.94 -1.69 -7.74
N ARG A 222 -21.95 -0.90 -7.32
CA ARG A 222 -22.06 0.09 -6.23
C ARG A 222 -22.62 1.44 -6.69
N GLY A 223 -23.03 1.56 -7.95
CA GLY A 223 -23.64 2.75 -8.51
C GLY A 223 -22.66 3.85 -8.93
N TYR A 224 -21.36 3.54 -9.01
CA TYR A 224 -20.39 4.47 -9.57
C TYR A 224 -20.61 4.62 -11.07
N ARG A 225 -20.61 5.87 -11.54
CA ARG A 225 -20.46 6.17 -12.96
C ARG A 225 -18.98 6.11 -13.33
N LEU A 226 -18.65 5.35 -14.36
CA LEU A 226 -17.27 5.20 -14.83
C LEU A 226 -17.01 6.03 -16.09
N GLU A 227 -15.91 6.77 -16.11
CA GLU A 227 -15.37 7.49 -17.27
C GLU A 227 -14.04 6.84 -17.68
N PHE A 228 -13.86 6.56 -18.96
CA PHE A 228 -12.62 5.97 -19.50
C PHE A 228 -11.98 6.90 -20.52
N VAL A 229 -10.70 6.68 -20.80
CA VAL A 229 -10.07 7.29 -21.98
C VAL A 229 -10.81 6.79 -23.24
N PRO A 230 -11.15 7.68 -24.19
CA PRO A 230 -11.84 7.27 -25.41
C PRO A 230 -11.08 6.19 -26.19
N GLU A 231 -11.81 5.21 -26.72
CA GLU A 231 -11.26 4.25 -27.66
C GLU A 231 -10.77 4.98 -28.92
N SER A 232 -9.65 4.53 -29.49
CA SER A 232 -9.21 5.06 -30.79
C SER A 232 -10.15 4.51 -31.86
N THR A 233 -10.77 5.42 -32.63
CA THR A 233 -11.52 5.08 -33.84
C THR A 233 -10.66 4.41 -34.89
#